data_AF-A0A0R1EBS2-F1
#
_entry.id   AF-A0A0R1EBS2-F1
#
_cell.length_a   1.000
_cell.length_b   1.000
_cell.length_c   1.000
_cell.angle_alpha   90.00
_cell.angle_beta   90.00
_cell.angle_gamma   90.00
#
_symmetry.space_group_name_H-M   'P 1'
#
loop_
_entity.id
_entity.type
_entity.pdbx_description
1 polymer ?
#
loop_
_entity_poly.entity_id
_entity_poly.type
_entity_poly.pdbx_seq_one_letter_code
_entity_poly.pdbx_strand_id
1 'polypeptide(L)'
;MTSVIRKYKFFYVKPLFKIFAKFEFTNIVCTSLDKSFDDFEYCYLKSVNRSYKYLSIKVKLFKTPITKLKVHAVLFKRYNGYRPFMFNVTLDACRFLNNTKRNPLASYFMVFLKPYSNVYHTCPFDVSRS
;
A
#
# COMPACT_ATOMS: atom_id res chain seq x y z
N MET A 1 59.04 -11.36 -30.83
CA MET A 1 57.71 -11.23 -31.47
C MET A 1 56.70 -11.02 -30.34
N THR A 2 56.48 -9.75 -29.98
CA THR A 2 55.70 -9.32 -28.81
C THR A 2 54.21 -9.29 -29.15
N SER A 3 53.41 -10.06 -28.41
CA SER A 3 51.96 -10.19 -28.58
C SER A 3 51.24 -8.92 -28.13
N VAL A 4 50.56 -8.25 -29.05
CA VAL A 4 49.75 -7.04 -28.79
C VAL A 4 48.43 -7.45 -28.12
N ILE A 5 48.29 -7.18 -26.82
CA ILE A 5 47.06 -7.40 -26.05
C ILE A 5 46.06 -6.27 -26.37
N ARG A 6 45.05 -6.58 -27.17
CA ARG A 6 43.97 -5.65 -27.56
C ARG A 6 43.03 -5.39 -26.38
N LYS A 7 43.14 -4.21 -25.75
CA LYS A 7 42.24 -3.76 -24.68
C LYS A 7 40.84 -3.48 -25.25
N TYR A 8 39.87 -4.37 -25.01
CA TYR A 8 38.46 -4.09 -25.30
C TYR A 8 37.86 -3.23 -24.18
N LYS A 9 37.57 -1.96 -24.49
CA LYS A 9 36.90 -1.02 -23.59
C LYS A 9 35.39 -1.23 -23.72
N PHE A 10 34.80 -2.02 -22.84
CA PHE A 10 33.35 -2.20 -22.76
C PHE A 10 32.69 -0.89 -22.30
N PHE A 11 32.01 -0.21 -23.22
CA PHE A 11 31.25 1.02 -22.94
C PHE A 11 29.83 0.62 -22.52
N TYR A 12 29.54 0.64 -21.22
CA TYR A 12 28.20 0.36 -20.69
C TYR A 12 27.29 1.57 -20.94
N VAL A 13 26.59 1.60 -22.07
CA VAL A 13 25.48 2.54 -22.29
C VAL A 13 24.27 2.01 -21.52
N LYS A 14 23.93 2.61 -20.38
CA LYS A 14 22.66 2.31 -19.69
C LYS A 14 21.52 2.94 -20.51
N PRO A 15 20.60 2.15 -21.09
CA PRO A 15 19.45 2.72 -21.77
C PRO A 15 18.52 3.37 -20.72
N LEU A 16 18.33 4.70 -20.83
CA LEU A 16 17.48 5.47 -19.94
C LEU A 16 16.01 5.37 -20.39
N PHE A 17 15.42 4.18 -20.35
CA PHE A 17 13.98 4.02 -20.58
C PHE A 17 13.21 4.45 -19.32
N LYS A 18 12.61 5.63 -19.37
CA LYS A 18 11.69 6.13 -18.34
C LYS A 18 10.30 5.54 -18.61
N ILE A 19 9.94 4.47 -17.89
CA ILE A 19 8.61 3.86 -18.01
C ILE A 19 7.61 4.75 -17.25
N PHE A 20 6.65 5.34 -17.96
CA PHE A 20 5.53 6.08 -17.36
C PHE A 20 4.32 5.17 -17.26
N ALA A 21 4.07 4.64 -16.05
CA ALA A 21 2.80 3.97 -15.75
C ALA A 21 1.80 5.03 -15.29
N LYS A 22 0.79 5.33 -16.13
CA LYS A 22 -0.29 6.24 -15.76
C LYS A 22 -1.30 5.48 -14.90
N PHE A 23 -1.41 5.84 -13.63
CA PHE A 23 -2.35 5.23 -12.69
C PHE A 23 -3.26 6.33 -12.09
N GLU A 24 -4.57 6.17 -12.26
CA GLU A 24 -5.58 7.13 -11.77
C GLU A 24 -6.68 6.41 -10.99
N PHE A 25 -6.94 6.89 -9.77
CA PHE A 25 -8.10 6.46 -8.99
C PHE A 25 -9.37 7.14 -9.51
N THR A 26 -10.41 6.36 -9.77
CA THR A 26 -11.69 6.87 -10.30
C THR A 26 -12.78 6.93 -9.23
N ASN A 27 -12.81 5.96 -8.33
CA ASN A 27 -13.84 5.82 -7.32
C ASN A 27 -13.27 5.14 -6.06
N ILE A 28 -13.83 5.48 -4.91
CA ILE A 28 -13.62 4.75 -3.66
C ILE A 28 -14.96 4.55 -2.96
N VAL A 29 -15.18 3.33 -2.47
CA VAL A 29 -16.31 2.97 -1.60
C VAL A 29 -15.73 2.29 -0.37
N CYS A 30 -16.02 2.84 0.81
CA CYS A 30 -15.67 2.22 2.08
C CYS A 30 -16.93 1.70 2.75
N THR A 31 -16.89 0.45 3.21
CA THR A 31 -17.97 -0.21 3.95
C THR A 31 -17.37 -0.94 5.14
N SER A 32 -18.02 -0.85 6.30
CA SER A 32 -17.65 -1.64 7.47
C SER A 32 -18.24 -3.04 7.39
N LEU A 33 -17.47 -4.03 7.86
CA LEU A 33 -17.91 -5.42 7.98
C LEU A 33 -18.82 -5.59 9.20
N ASP A 34 -18.49 -4.91 10.29
CA ASP A 34 -19.25 -4.89 11.54
C ASP A 34 -19.28 -3.47 12.10
N LYS A 35 -20.42 -2.78 11.92
CA LYS A 35 -20.64 -1.41 12.42
C LYS A 35 -20.48 -1.27 13.93
N SER A 36 -20.58 -2.37 14.69
CA SER A 36 -20.34 -2.36 16.13
C SER A 36 -18.85 -2.38 16.49
N PHE A 37 -17.99 -2.78 15.56
CA PHE A 37 -16.55 -2.85 15.72
C PHE A 37 -15.86 -1.60 15.15
N ASP A 38 -16.16 -1.27 13.90
CA ASP A 38 -15.60 -0.12 13.20
C ASP A 38 -16.62 0.55 12.26
N ASP A 39 -16.42 1.84 12.02
CA ASP A 39 -17.15 2.56 10.97
C ASP A 39 -16.28 3.66 10.35
N PHE A 40 -16.59 4.05 9.12
CA PHE A 40 -15.86 5.09 8.41
C PHE A 40 -16.54 6.44 8.63
N GLU A 41 -15.84 7.38 9.27
CA GLU A 41 -16.33 8.74 9.46
C GLU A 41 -16.33 9.51 8.13
N TYR A 42 -15.25 9.37 7.36
CA TYR A 42 -15.20 9.83 5.98
C TYR A 42 -14.31 8.92 5.13
N CYS A 43 -14.70 8.76 3.88
CA CYS A 43 -13.94 8.04 2.86
C CYS A 43 -14.30 8.59 1.48
N TYR A 44 -13.43 9.43 0.91
CA TYR A 44 -13.67 10.05 -0.39
C TYR A 44 -12.38 10.39 -1.12
N LEU A 45 -12.51 10.58 -2.44
CA LEU A 45 -11.46 11.13 -3.30
C LEU A 45 -11.76 12.60 -3.57
N LYS A 46 -10.83 13.49 -3.21
CA LYS A 46 -10.91 14.92 -3.52
C LYS A 46 -10.03 15.23 -4.72
N SER A 47 -10.63 15.65 -5.83
CA SER A 47 -9.89 16.16 -6.98
C SER A 47 -9.49 17.61 -6.71
N VAL A 48 -8.18 17.87 -6.60
CA VAL A 48 -7.65 19.23 -6.43
C VAL A 48 -7.11 19.76 -7.76
N ASN A 49 -6.60 18.86 -8.63
CA ASN A 49 -6.21 19.20 -10.00
C ASN A 49 -6.54 18.02 -10.94
N ARG A 50 -6.45 18.21 -12.26
CA ARG A 50 -6.66 17.16 -13.28
C ARG A 50 -5.73 15.95 -13.06
N SER A 51 -4.51 16.19 -12.56
CA SER A 51 -3.52 15.14 -12.32
C SER A 51 -3.48 14.61 -10.88
N TYR A 52 -4.00 15.37 -9.90
CA TYR A 52 -3.87 15.04 -8.48
C TYR A 52 -5.24 14.85 -7.83
N LYS A 53 -5.50 13.62 -7.40
CA LYS A 53 -6.63 13.24 -6.58
C LYS A 53 -6.12 12.80 -5.22
N TYR A 54 -6.57 13.48 -4.16
CA TYR A 54 -6.23 13.16 -2.79
C TYR A 54 -7.22 12.15 -2.24
N LEU A 55 -6.70 11.12 -1.58
CA LEU A 55 -7.48 10.14 -0.86
C LEU A 55 -7.59 10.56 0.62
N SER A 56 -8.80 10.68 1.14
CA SER A 56 -9.07 11.01 2.54
C SER A 56 -9.93 9.92 3.16
N ILE A 57 -9.38 9.23 4.16
CA ILE A 57 -10.04 8.15 4.90
C ILE A 57 -9.85 8.40 6.40
N LYS A 58 -10.93 8.26 7.18
CA LYS A 58 -10.89 8.19 8.64
C LYS A 58 -11.80 7.08 9.13
N VAL A 59 -11.24 6.23 9.98
CA VAL A 59 -11.92 5.07 10.56
C VAL A 59 -12.09 5.32 12.05
N LYS A 60 -13.30 5.12 12.55
CA LYS A 60 -13.63 5.15 13.96
C LYS A 60 -13.73 3.73 14.48
N LEU A 61 -12.93 3.43 15.49
CA LEU A 61 -12.89 2.12 16.15
C LEU A 61 -13.71 2.22 17.44
N PHE A 62 -14.71 1.36 17.62
CA PHE A 62 -15.60 1.42 18.79
C PHE A 62 -15.18 0.46 19.91
N LYS A 63 -14.49 -0.64 19.59
CA LYS A 63 -14.03 -1.65 20.55
C LYS A 63 -12.50 -1.57 20.72
N THR A 64 -12.03 -0.99 21.80
CA THR A 64 -10.59 -0.88 22.14
C THR A 64 -10.29 -1.48 23.52
N PRO A 65 -9.07 -1.99 23.78
CA PRO A 65 -7.87 -2.00 22.94
C PRO A 65 -7.88 -3.10 21.87
N ILE A 66 -7.51 -2.78 20.63
CA ILE A 66 -7.38 -3.79 19.56
C ILE A 66 -5.97 -4.37 19.58
N THR A 67 -5.87 -5.66 19.95
CA THR A 67 -4.60 -6.40 20.04
C THR A 67 -4.35 -7.31 18.83
N LYS A 68 -5.41 -7.71 18.14
CA LYS A 68 -5.35 -8.57 16.94
C LYS A 68 -6.28 -7.98 15.88
N LEU A 69 -5.70 -7.53 14.78
CA LEU A 69 -6.45 -6.97 13.65
C LEU A 69 -6.07 -7.72 12.39
N LYS A 70 -6.99 -8.54 11.87
CA LYS A 70 -6.74 -9.31 10.65
C LYS A 70 -7.19 -8.52 9.43
N VAL A 71 -6.24 -8.16 8.58
CA VAL A 71 -6.48 -7.46 7.32
C VAL A 71 -6.36 -8.45 6.17
N HIS A 72 -7.38 -8.50 5.32
CA HIS A 72 -7.38 -9.28 4.09
C HIS A 72 -7.45 -8.32 2.91
N ALA A 73 -6.43 -8.36 2.05
CA ALA A 73 -6.34 -7.52 0.87
C ALA A 73 -6.25 -8.40 -0.38
N VAL A 74 -7.14 -8.14 -1.33
CA VAL A 74 -7.16 -8.81 -2.63
C VAL A 74 -7.24 -7.77 -3.72
N LEU A 75 -6.32 -7.85 -4.67
CA LEU A 75 -6.37 -7.03 -5.88
C LEU A 75 -7.18 -7.78 -6.93
N PHE A 76 -8.16 -7.12 -7.54
CA PHE A 76 -8.93 -7.67 -8.65
C PHE A 76 -8.60 -6.91 -9.93
N LYS A 77 -8.50 -7.65 -11.04
CA LYS A 77 -8.38 -7.07 -12.38
C LYS A 77 -9.59 -7.46 -13.22
N ARG A 78 -10.13 -6.48 -13.95
CA ARG A 78 -11.24 -6.68 -14.87
C ARG A 78 -10.72 -7.34 -16.16
N TYR A 79 -11.20 -8.55 -16.41
CA TYR A 79 -11.12 -9.27 -17.69
C TYR A 79 -12.55 -9.54 -18.16
N ASN A 80 -12.92 -10.80 -18.43
CA ASN A 80 -14.32 -11.24 -18.60
C ASN A 80 -15.04 -11.38 -17.24
N GLY A 81 -14.99 -10.31 -16.44
CA GLY A 81 -15.38 -10.29 -15.02
C GLY A 81 -14.22 -9.89 -14.11
N TYR A 82 -14.52 -9.66 -12.83
CA TYR A 82 -13.49 -9.39 -11.82
C TYR A 82 -12.84 -10.68 -11.38
N ARG A 83 -11.52 -10.82 -11.65
CA ARG A 83 -10.73 -11.97 -11.20
C ARG A 83 -9.63 -11.49 -10.26
N PRO A 84 -9.34 -12.22 -9.16
CA PRO A 84 -8.18 -11.92 -8.32
C PRO A 84 -6.92 -11.88 -9.18
N PHE A 85 -6.09 -10.85 -9.00
CA PHE A 85 -4.91 -10.61 -9.79
C PHE A 85 -3.73 -10.27 -8.88
N MET A 86 -2.66 -11.07 -9.02
CA MET A 86 -1.34 -10.88 -8.41
C MET A 86 -1.28 -10.96 -6.87
N PHE A 87 -2.13 -10.24 -6.14
CA PHE A 87 -2.04 -10.12 -4.69
C PHE A 87 -3.31 -10.61 -4.00
N ASN A 88 -3.17 -11.66 -3.19
CA ASN A 88 -4.15 -12.14 -2.24
C ASN A 88 -3.42 -12.40 -0.92
N VAL A 89 -3.57 -11.51 0.05
CA VAL A 89 -2.80 -11.55 1.29
C VAL A 89 -3.70 -11.32 2.50
N THR A 90 -3.60 -12.23 3.46
CA THR A 90 -4.10 -12.03 4.82
C THR A 90 -2.93 -11.76 5.77
N LEU A 91 -3.00 -10.68 6.55
CA LEU A 91 -1.99 -10.34 7.54
C LEU A 91 -2.63 -9.86 8.85
N ASP A 92 -1.99 -10.16 9.97
CA ASP A 92 -2.33 -9.55 11.25
C ASP A 92 -1.56 -8.24 11.36
N ALA A 93 -2.27 -7.12 11.35
CA ALA A 93 -1.71 -5.77 11.33
C ALA A 93 -0.85 -5.50 12.56
N CYS A 94 -1.28 -5.93 13.75
CA CYS A 94 -0.49 -5.73 14.98
C CYS A 94 0.81 -6.52 14.95
N ARG A 95 0.75 -7.77 14.46
CA ARG A 95 1.95 -8.61 14.30
C ARG A 95 2.90 -8.06 13.24
N PHE A 96 2.35 -7.45 12.18
CA PHE A 96 3.11 -6.84 11.10
C PHE A 96 3.75 -5.51 11.51
N LEU A 97 3.09 -4.68 12.34
CA LEU A 97 3.67 -3.45 12.87
C LEU A 97 4.85 -3.75 13.81
N ASN A 98 4.79 -4.83 14.58
CA ASN A 98 5.92 -5.31 15.40
C ASN A 98 7.10 -5.82 14.56
N ASN A 99 6.84 -6.45 13.42
CA ASN A 99 7.89 -6.91 12.51
C ASN A 99 7.48 -6.75 11.04
N THR A 100 7.74 -5.56 10.51
CA THR A 100 7.39 -5.15 9.14
C THR A 100 8.09 -5.99 8.07
N LYS A 101 9.23 -6.60 8.39
CA LYS A 101 10.01 -7.40 7.42
C LYS A 101 9.35 -8.74 7.08
N ARG A 102 8.31 -9.16 7.82
CA ARG A 102 7.66 -10.45 7.66
C ARG A 102 6.90 -10.59 6.33
N ASN A 103 6.37 -9.49 5.81
CA ASN A 103 5.67 -9.51 4.52
C ASN A 103 6.22 -8.39 3.62
N PRO A 104 7.01 -8.72 2.59
CA PRO A 104 7.64 -7.71 1.73
C PRO A 104 6.60 -6.86 0.98
N LEU A 105 5.45 -7.44 0.62
CA LEU A 105 4.38 -6.71 -0.07
C LEU A 105 3.76 -5.64 0.83
N ALA A 106 3.37 -6.01 2.06
CA ALA A 106 2.81 -5.05 3.00
C ALA A 106 3.85 -4.01 3.44
N SER A 107 5.12 -4.41 3.56
CA SER A 107 6.23 -3.49 3.82
C SER A 107 6.33 -2.42 2.73
N TYR A 108 6.28 -2.83 1.46
CA TYR A 108 6.29 -1.90 0.32
C TYR A 108 5.13 -0.89 0.41
N PHE A 109 3.89 -1.36 0.61
CA PHE A 109 2.74 -0.46 0.75
C PHE A 109 2.84 0.45 1.98
N MET A 110 3.36 -0.05 3.10
CA MET A 110 3.49 0.75 4.31
C MET A 110 4.49 1.90 4.15
N VAL A 111 5.54 1.76 3.33
CA VAL A 111 6.45 2.87 3.01
C VAL A 111 5.71 4.03 2.33
N PHE A 112 4.73 3.75 1.47
CA PHE A 112 3.91 4.79 0.83
C PHE A 112 2.91 5.45 1.79
N LEU A 113 2.33 4.67 2.71
CA LEU A 113 1.30 5.16 3.63
C LEU A 113 1.87 5.88 4.85
N LYS A 114 3.04 5.47 5.34
CA LYS A 114 3.68 6.00 6.55
C LYS A 114 3.78 7.54 6.61
N PRO A 115 4.20 8.27 5.55
CA PRO A 115 4.28 9.73 5.62
C PRO A 115 2.92 10.45 5.62
N TYR A 116 1.83 9.75 5.26
CA TYR A 116 0.50 10.35 5.11
C TYR A 116 -0.54 9.77 6.09
N SER A 117 -0.14 8.87 6.99
CA SER A 117 -1.05 8.20 7.93
C SER A 117 -0.49 8.14 9.34
N ASN A 118 -1.39 8.24 10.31
CA ASN A 118 -1.14 8.07 11.75
C ASN A 118 -1.16 6.60 12.20
N VAL A 119 -1.46 5.66 11.31
CA VAL A 119 -1.62 4.22 11.61
C VAL A 119 -0.30 3.54 11.98
N TYR A 120 0.84 4.18 11.68
CA TYR A 120 2.16 3.65 12.04
C TYR A 120 2.49 3.91 13.51
N HIS A 121 1.91 3.12 14.41
CA HIS A 121 2.31 3.05 15.80
C HIS A 121 2.34 1.60 16.29
N THR A 122 2.98 1.37 17.43
CA THR A 122 2.97 0.05 18.08
C THR A 122 1.56 -0.24 18.60
N CYS A 123 1.06 -1.46 18.36
CA CYS A 123 -0.19 -1.92 18.99
C CYS A 123 -0.03 -1.97 20.52
N PRO A 124 -1.14 -1.83 21.30
CA PRO A 124 -2.55 -1.81 20.89
C PRO A 124 -3.04 -0.49 20.27
N PHE A 125 -4.10 -0.56 19.46
CA PHE A 125 -4.83 0.63 18.99
C PHE A 125 -5.84 1.07 20.06
N ASP A 126 -5.65 2.29 20.58
CA ASP A 126 -6.56 2.96 21.50
C ASP A 126 -7.12 4.24 20.85
N VAL A 127 -8.42 4.50 21.06
CA VAL A 127 -9.16 5.63 20.45
C VAL A 127 -8.57 6.99 20.86
N SER A 128 -7.79 7.07 21.95
CA SER A 128 -7.22 8.31 22.47
C SER A 128 -6.01 8.85 21.71
N ARG A 129 -5.47 8.12 20.72
CA ARG A 129 -4.23 8.51 20.00
C ARG A 129 -4.32 8.61 18.47
N SER A 130 -5.49 8.38 17.87
CA SER A 130 -5.68 8.34 16.42
C SER A 130 -6.52 9.51 15.90
#